data_AF-A0A521X5L4-F1
#
_entry.id   AF-A0A521X5L4-F1
#
_cell.length_a   1.000
_cell.length_b   1.000
_cell.length_c   1.000
_cell.angle_alpha   90.00
_cell.angle_beta   90.00
_cell.angle_gamma   90.00
#
_symmetry.space_group_name_H-M   'P 1'
#
loop_
_entity.id
_entity.type
_entity.pdbx_description
1 polymer ?
#
loop_
_entity_poly.entity_id
_entity_poly.type
_entity_poly.pdbx_seq_one_letter_code
_entity_poly.pdbx_strand_id
1 'polypeptide(L)'
;MSDFIPKLFDELKTLSSRDSFELFFDVCGNHITISDCSPDSFRKIQEHILDNNDEVEYEIELNIRKNQIESTLSLYFLDKFSEYLEAESLLNIIHTISKIFSDNLKFEVFSTINQFGTDSIKFFQAGESLQSNEIFTEFNRIDKLELFSENSSVHNLNLKLLPNDFNLLNISSSNRLNVFFNKACSVLSIIFISNSSEFKNIDSFCYKISGYKTVICDGVTVTSLAEKHKLLFKIYAWAYEGGNSSDKIGLVRNVLSIHLDNNGNIKFDREVWEAIQSNYQIYLKGNIQSYLEVKNKIGEFIIESTSKTYAMADELLDSLKNNIFIILTFLLSIVVVDGFKDNGQISVFSNRYLGKR
;
A
#
# COMPACT_ATOMS: atom_id res chain seq x y z
N MET A 1 -34.19 -26.28 37.43
CA MET A 1 -33.85 -24.85 37.63
C MET A 1 -32.64 -24.68 38.54
N SER A 2 -32.50 -25.47 39.63
CA SER A 2 -31.34 -25.46 40.54
C SER A 2 -29.98 -25.54 39.86
N ASP A 3 -29.90 -26.22 38.71
CA ASP A 3 -28.64 -26.48 38.02
C ASP A 3 -28.31 -25.44 36.93
N PHE A 4 -29.26 -24.59 36.56
CA PHE A 4 -29.05 -23.63 35.46
C PHE A 4 -28.20 -22.44 35.92
N ILE A 5 -28.52 -21.84 37.07
CA ILE A 5 -27.82 -20.65 37.58
C ILE A 5 -26.36 -20.93 37.94
N PRO A 6 -26.01 -22.04 38.63
CA PRO A 6 -24.62 -22.40 38.83
C PRO A 6 -23.87 -22.55 37.50
N LYS A 7 -24.48 -23.22 36.50
CA LYS A 7 -23.87 -23.38 35.18
C LYS A 7 -23.68 -22.04 34.47
N LEU A 8 -24.70 -21.19 34.40
CA LEU A 8 -24.60 -19.86 33.81
C LEU A 8 -23.47 -19.05 34.46
N PHE A 9 -23.39 -19.08 35.79
CA PHE A 9 -22.36 -18.37 36.53
C PHE A 9 -20.96 -18.95 36.32
N ASP A 10 -20.84 -20.26 36.13
CA ASP A 10 -19.58 -20.89 35.75
C ASP A 10 -19.16 -20.56 34.31
N GLU A 11 -20.09 -20.50 33.36
CA GLU A 11 -19.83 -20.06 31.99
C GLU A 11 -19.40 -18.58 31.92
N LEU A 12 -19.91 -17.70 32.80
CA LEU A 12 -19.42 -16.31 32.86
C LEU A 12 -17.93 -16.23 33.24
N LYS A 13 -17.40 -17.22 33.98
CA LYS A 13 -15.97 -17.28 34.32
C LYS A 13 -15.09 -17.67 33.14
N THR A 14 -15.66 -18.21 32.06
CA THR A 14 -14.92 -18.55 30.84
C THR A 14 -14.76 -17.37 29.90
N LEU A 15 -15.38 -16.22 30.21
CA LEU A 15 -15.15 -14.98 29.47
C LEU A 15 -13.66 -14.60 29.55
N SER A 16 -13.15 -14.00 28.48
CA SER A 16 -11.77 -13.54 28.44
C SER A 16 -11.50 -12.54 29.55
N SER A 17 -10.37 -12.69 30.24
CA SER A 17 -9.93 -11.76 31.28
C SER A 17 -9.67 -10.34 30.75
N ARG A 18 -9.62 -10.16 29.43
CA ARG A 18 -9.50 -8.84 28.77
C ARG A 18 -10.82 -8.09 28.75
N ASP A 19 -11.95 -8.79 28.73
CA ASP A 19 -13.26 -8.21 28.53
C ASP A 19 -13.94 -7.88 29.87
N SER A 20 -14.93 -6.99 29.82
CA SER A 20 -15.83 -6.72 30.94
C SER A 20 -17.26 -7.02 30.52
N PHE A 21 -18.11 -7.46 31.45
CA PHE A 21 -19.49 -7.81 31.12
C PHE A 21 -20.50 -7.18 32.09
N GLU A 22 -21.73 -7.06 31.63
CA GLU A 22 -22.92 -6.75 32.40
C GLU A 22 -23.98 -7.80 32.01
N LEU A 23 -24.40 -8.61 33.00
CA LEU A 23 -25.51 -9.55 32.84
C LEU A 23 -26.76 -8.93 33.45
N PHE A 24 -27.77 -8.72 32.62
CA PHE A 24 -29.11 -8.33 33.02
C PHE A 24 -29.96 -9.59 33.12
N PHE A 25 -30.65 -9.74 34.26
CA PHE A 25 -31.50 -10.87 34.54
C PHE A 25 -32.87 -10.34 34.97
N ASP A 26 -33.86 -10.48 34.11
CA ASP A 26 -35.24 -10.03 34.33
C ASP A 26 -36.15 -11.22 34.69
N VAL A 27 -36.95 -11.02 35.73
CA VAL A 27 -37.99 -11.94 36.17
C VAL A 27 -39.28 -11.12 36.33
N CYS A 28 -40.29 -11.39 35.49
CA CYS A 28 -41.60 -10.70 35.54
C CYS A 28 -41.54 -9.15 35.47
N GLY A 29 -40.57 -8.57 34.75
CA GLY A 29 -40.37 -7.13 34.62
C GLY A 29 -39.56 -6.50 35.76
N ASN A 30 -39.04 -7.30 36.69
CA ASN A 30 -38.09 -6.86 37.71
C ASN A 30 -36.69 -7.37 37.34
N HIS A 31 -35.74 -6.44 37.16
CA HIS A 31 -34.41 -6.75 36.68
C HIS A 31 -33.34 -6.54 37.75
N ILE A 32 -32.32 -7.39 37.71
CA ILE A 32 -31.05 -7.17 38.40
C ILE A 32 -29.92 -7.15 37.38
N THR A 33 -28.81 -6.51 37.76
CA THR A 33 -27.59 -6.48 36.96
C THR A 33 -26.41 -6.95 37.80
N ILE A 34 -25.59 -7.84 37.24
CA ILE A 34 -24.28 -8.20 37.79
C ILE A 34 -23.18 -7.91 36.77
N SER A 35 -21.98 -7.62 37.25
CA SER A 35 -20.82 -7.31 36.40
C SER A 35 -19.55 -8.07 36.81
N ASP A 36 -19.66 -8.99 37.77
CA ASP A 36 -18.58 -9.84 38.23
C ASP A 36 -19.09 -11.23 38.60
N CYS A 37 -18.15 -12.16 38.78
CA CYS A 37 -18.41 -13.52 39.23
C CYS A 37 -18.17 -13.70 40.75
N SER A 38 -18.44 -12.68 41.57
CA SER A 38 -18.26 -12.75 43.03
C SER A 38 -19.37 -13.57 43.72
N PRO A 39 -19.11 -14.12 44.93
CA PRO A 39 -20.15 -14.80 45.71
C PRO A 39 -21.39 -13.92 45.99
N ASP A 40 -21.20 -12.61 46.14
CA ASP A 40 -22.31 -11.68 46.34
C ASP A 40 -23.18 -11.53 45.09
N SER A 41 -22.58 -11.45 43.89
CA SER A 41 -23.31 -11.42 42.62
C SER A 41 -24.09 -12.72 42.38
N PHE A 42 -23.50 -13.87 42.75
CA PHE A 42 -24.22 -15.15 42.70
C PHE A 42 -25.43 -15.16 43.63
N ARG A 43 -25.25 -14.72 44.88
CA ARG A 43 -26.34 -14.64 45.86
C ARG A 43 -27.46 -13.69 45.40
N LYS A 44 -27.12 -12.55 44.81
CA LYS A 44 -28.10 -11.60 44.24
C LYS A 44 -29.01 -12.26 43.21
N ILE A 45 -28.46 -13.08 42.30
CA ILE A 45 -29.25 -13.81 41.31
C ILE A 45 -30.15 -14.86 41.99
N GLN A 46 -29.62 -15.60 42.96
CA GLN A 46 -30.40 -16.61 43.68
C GLN A 46 -31.57 -15.99 44.45
N GLU A 47 -31.33 -14.91 45.19
CA GLU A 47 -32.35 -14.17 45.93
C GLU A 47 -33.42 -13.63 44.97
N HIS A 48 -33.01 -13.02 43.85
CA HIS A 48 -33.93 -12.48 42.86
C HIS A 48 -34.85 -13.55 42.23
N ILE A 49 -34.37 -14.78 42.05
CA ILE A 49 -35.22 -15.87 41.54
C ILE A 49 -36.19 -16.36 42.62
N LEU A 50 -35.72 -16.54 43.85
CA LEU A 50 -36.55 -16.98 44.98
C LEU A 50 -37.68 -15.99 45.27
N ASP A 51 -37.41 -14.70 45.10
CA ASP A 51 -38.39 -13.63 45.35
C ASP A 51 -39.53 -13.59 44.31
N ASN A 52 -39.40 -14.29 43.15
CA ASN A 52 -40.30 -14.12 42.00
C ASN A 52 -41.13 -15.36 41.55
N ASN A 53 -41.30 -16.41 42.37
CA ASN A 53 -42.15 -17.62 42.12
C ASN A 53 -41.78 -18.52 40.89
N ASP A 54 -42.19 -19.80 40.95
CA ASP A 54 -41.62 -20.93 40.19
C ASP A 54 -42.11 -21.16 38.72
N GLU A 55 -43.09 -20.41 38.22
CA GLU A 55 -43.62 -20.54 36.83
C GLU A 55 -43.41 -19.26 36.02
N VAL A 56 -42.16 -18.82 35.87
CA VAL A 56 -41.85 -17.51 35.29
C VAL A 56 -40.94 -17.61 34.07
N GLU A 57 -41.23 -16.79 33.07
CA GLU A 57 -40.35 -16.53 31.93
C GLU A 57 -39.21 -15.61 32.38
N TYR A 58 -37.97 -16.03 32.10
CA TYR A 58 -36.76 -15.27 32.41
C TYR A 58 -36.24 -14.65 31.11
N GLU A 59 -35.84 -13.39 31.18
CA GLU A 59 -35.08 -12.75 30.11
C GLU A 59 -33.65 -12.50 30.60
N ILE A 60 -32.68 -12.91 29.78
CA ILE A 60 -31.25 -12.81 30.09
C ILE A 60 -30.58 -12.06 28.96
N GLU A 61 -29.97 -10.93 29.28
CA GLU A 61 -29.18 -10.15 28.35
C GLU A 61 -27.74 -10.04 28.85
N LEU A 62 -26.78 -10.52 28.05
CA LEU A 62 -25.36 -10.44 28.36
C LEU A 62 -24.69 -9.42 27.45
N ASN A 63 -24.28 -8.30 28.03
CA ASN A 63 -23.56 -7.24 27.36
C ASN A 63 -22.06 -7.35 27.66
N ILE A 64 -21.25 -7.60 26.63
CA ILE A 64 -19.80 -7.74 26.78
C ILE A 64 -19.08 -6.56 26.12
N ARG A 65 -18.41 -5.76 26.94
CA ARG A 65 -17.47 -4.72 26.47
C ARG A 65 -16.10 -5.35 26.24
N LYS A 66 -15.70 -5.36 24.97
CA LYS A 66 -14.46 -5.99 24.49
C LYS A 66 -13.28 -5.03 24.56
N ASN A 67 -12.14 -5.50 25.07
CA ASN A 67 -10.90 -4.73 25.06
C ASN A 67 -9.82 -5.42 24.24
N GLN A 68 -9.09 -4.62 23.46
CA GLN A 68 -7.96 -5.08 22.67
C GLN A 68 -6.68 -4.99 23.49
N ILE A 69 -6.00 -6.12 23.70
CA ILE A 69 -4.67 -6.20 24.33
C ILE A 69 -3.76 -6.97 23.39
N GLU A 70 -2.55 -6.46 23.13
CA GLU A 70 -1.59 -7.07 22.18
C GLU A 70 -2.20 -7.40 20.81
N SER A 71 -2.99 -6.46 20.28
CA SER A 71 -3.76 -6.59 19.04
C SER A 71 -4.78 -7.73 19.01
N THR A 72 -5.10 -8.33 20.17
CA THR A 72 -6.00 -9.47 20.29
C THR A 72 -7.36 -9.07 20.85
N LEU A 73 -8.43 -9.49 20.17
CA LEU A 73 -9.82 -9.36 20.59
C LEU A 73 -10.44 -10.73 20.81
N SER A 74 -11.31 -10.83 21.80
CA SER A 74 -12.07 -12.06 22.06
C SER A 74 -13.28 -12.15 21.12
N LEU A 75 -13.55 -13.32 20.59
CA LEU A 75 -14.69 -13.61 19.72
C LEU A 75 -15.46 -14.81 20.26
N TYR A 76 -16.60 -14.56 20.91
CA TYR A 76 -17.36 -15.62 21.60
C TYR A 76 -18.17 -16.50 20.65
N PHE A 77 -18.78 -15.88 19.64
CA PHE A 77 -19.66 -16.58 18.70
C PHE A 77 -19.29 -16.22 17.26
N LEU A 78 -18.56 -17.11 16.60
CA LEU A 78 -18.10 -16.90 15.22
C LEU A 78 -19.29 -16.73 14.25
N ASP A 79 -20.37 -17.50 14.45
CA ASP A 79 -21.56 -17.44 13.58
C ASP A 79 -22.27 -16.09 13.69
N LYS A 80 -22.43 -15.56 14.91
CA LYS A 80 -23.03 -14.22 15.13
C LYS A 80 -22.17 -13.10 14.57
N PHE A 81 -20.85 -13.23 14.66
CA PHE A 81 -19.94 -12.30 14.01
C PHE A 81 -20.05 -12.38 12.48
N SER A 82 -20.18 -13.58 11.93
CA SER A 82 -20.39 -13.78 10.49
C SER A 82 -21.71 -13.16 10.02
N GLU A 83 -22.78 -13.32 10.80
CA GLU A 83 -24.09 -12.69 10.55
C GLU A 83 -24.00 -11.16 10.58
N TYR A 84 -23.31 -10.60 11.57
CA TYR A 84 -23.06 -9.16 11.66
C TYR A 84 -22.32 -8.62 10.42
N LEU A 85 -21.25 -9.30 10.00
CA LEU A 85 -20.47 -8.88 8.82
C LEU A 85 -21.26 -9.00 7.50
N GLU A 86 -22.26 -9.88 7.44
CA GLU A 86 -23.14 -10.02 6.28
C GLU A 86 -24.24 -8.94 6.25
N ALA A 87 -24.76 -8.55 7.42
CA ALA A 87 -25.85 -7.58 7.55
C ALA A 87 -25.39 -6.12 7.48
N GLU A 88 -24.20 -5.81 7.98
CA GLU A 88 -23.67 -4.45 8.03
C GLU A 88 -23.01 -4.04 6.69
N SER A 89 -23.02 -2.74 6.39
CA SER A 89 -22.38 -2.25 5.16
C SER A 89 -20.87 -2.47 5.18
N LEU A 90 -20.29 -2.84 4.02
CA LEU A 90 -18.85 -3.05 3.90
C LEU A 90 -18.06 -1.80 4.33
N LEU A 91 -18.56 -0.61 3.99
CA LEU A 91 -17.91 0.65 4.37
C LEU A 91 -17.81 0.82 5.88
N ASN A 92 -18.89 0.56 6.63
CA ASN A 92 -18.91 0.69 8.08
C ASN A 92 -17.99 -0.33 8.75
N ILE A 93 -17.96 -1.55 8.24
CA ILE A 93 -17.05 -2.59 8.73
C ILE A 93 -15.60 -2.19 8.48
N ILE A 94 -15.25 -1.75 7.27
CA ILE A 94 -13.88 -1.30 6.93
C ILE A 94 -13.47 -0.13 7.85
N HIS A 95 -14.36 0.82 8.12
CA HIS A 95 -14.09 1.91 9.08
C HIS A 95 -13.86 1.39 10.49
N THR A 96 -14.66 0.43 10.93
CA THR A 96 -14.56 -0.16 12.27
C THR A 96 -13.25 -0.91 12.42
N ILE A 97 -12.90 -1.77 11.47
CA ILE A 97 -11.61 -2.47 11.43
C ILE A 97 -10.47 -1.45 11.40
N SER A 98 -10.55 -0.41 10.57
CA SER A 98 -9.51 0.64 10.48
C SER A 98 -9.27 1.41 11.78
N LYS A 99 -10.23 1.43 12.71
CA LYS A 99 -10.07 2.06 14.03
C LYS A 99 -9.32 1.17 15.02
N ILE A 100 -9.53 -0.15 14.94
CA ILE A 100 -8.92 -1.14 15.85
C ILE A 100 -7.64 -1.77 15.27
N PHE A 101 -7.36 -1.52 13.99
CA PHE A 101 -6.22 -2.07 13.29
C PHE A 101 -5.00 -1.16 13.47
N SER A 102 -3.89 -1.75 13.92
CA SER A 102 -2.57 -1.13 13.95
C SER A 102 -1.70 -1.68 12.80
N ASP A 103 -0.97 -2.76 13.06
CA ASP A 103 -0.19 -3.51 12.06
C ASP A 103 -0.74 -4.93 11.85
N ASN A 104 -1.35 -5.46 12.91
CA ASN A 104 -2.00 -6.76 12.92
C ASN A 104 -3.24 -6.74 13.80
N LEU A 105 -4.15 -7.67 13.54
CA LEU A 105 -5.36 -7.90 14.31
C LEU A 105 -5.55 -9.40 14.53
N LYS A 106 -5.80 -9.79 15.77
CA LYS A 106 -6.00 -11.19 16.15
C LYS A 106 -7.36 -11.36 16.79
N PHE A 107 -8.06 -12.41 16.43
CA PHE A 107 -9.31 -12.83 17.04
C PHE A 107 -9.09 -14.17 17.74
N GLU A 108 -9.17 -14.15 19.07
CA GLU A 108 -9.21 -15.36 19.89
C GLU A 108 -10.65 -15.85 19.97
N VAL A 109 -10.93 -17.01 19.36
CA VAL A 109 -12.28 -17.53 19.15
C VAL A 109 -12.63 -18.58 20.20
N PHE A 110 -13.68 -18.31 20.99
CA PHE A 110 -14.17 -19.22 22.04
C PHE A 110 -15.16 -20.24 21.46
N SER A 111 -14.80 -20.81 20.31
CA SER A 111 -15.53 -21.87 19.63
C SER A 111 -14.51 -22.76 18.93
N THR A 112 -14.86 -24.02 18.68
CA THR A 112 -13.95 -24.96 18.02
C THR A 112 -13.73 -24.56 16.56
N ILE A 113 -12.51 -24.18 16.21
CA ILE A 113 -12.16 -23.75 14.86
C ILE A 113 -10.76 -24.24 14.47
N ASN A 114 -10.53 -24.40 13.17
CA ASN A 114 -9.16 -24.43 12.65
C ASN A 114 -8.65 -23.00 12.52
N GLN A 115 -7.34 -22.78 12.75
CA GLN A 115 -6.73 -21.46 12.56
C GLN A 115 -6.89 -21.02 11.09
N PHE A 116 -7.27 -19.75 10.88
CA PHE A 116 -7.47 -19.19 9.55
C PHE A 116 -7.20 -17.69 9.53
N GLY A 117 -7.09 -17.11 8.33
CA GLY A 117 -6.93 -15.67 8.18
C GLY A 117 -6.05 -15.24 7.02
N THR A 118 -5.52 -14.04 7.16
CA THR A 118 -4.65 -13.34 6.22
C THR A 118 -3.27 -13.15 6.85
N ASP A 119 -2.37 -12.49 6.13
CA ASP A 119 -1.07 -12.12 6.68
C ASP A 119 -1.18 -11.20 7.90
N SER A 120 -2.24 -10.39 8.02
CA SER A 120 -2.40 -9.34 9.03
C SER A 120 -3.62 -9.46 9.93
N ILE A 121 -4.60 -10.30 9.58
CA ILE A 121 -5.78 -10.59 10.38
C ILE A 121 -5.88 -12.10 10.62
N LYS A 122 -5.77 -12.56 11.88
CA LYS A 122 -5.75 -14.00 12.21
C LYS A 122 -6.84 -14.39 13.20
N PHE A 123 -7.37 -15.59 13.03
CA PHE A 123 -8.36 -16.21 13.90
C PHE A 123 -7.79 -17.52 14.43
N PHE A 124 -7.79 -17.67 15.75
CA PHE A 124 -7.28 -18.87 16.41
C PHE A 124 -8.17 -19.25 17.59
N GLN A 125 -8.20 -20.54 17.94
CA GLN A 125 -9.05 -21.04 19.02
C GLN A 125 -8.52 -20.56 20.39
N ALA A 126 -9.43 -20.20 21.29
CA ALA A 126 -9.09 -19.82 22.66
C ALA A 126 -8.30 -20.93 23.37
N GLY A 127 -7.24 -20.53 24.08
CA GLY A 127 -6.31 -21.45 24.73
C GLY A 127 -5.25 -22.09 23.82
N GLU A 128 -5.31 -21.86 22.51
CA GLU A 128 -4.22 -22.23 21.59
C GLU A 128 -3.31 -21.04 21.29
N SER A 129 -2.04 -21.31 21.00
CA SER A 129 -1.11 -20.30 20.47
C SER A 129 -1.15 -20.28 18.93
N LEU A 130 -0.93 -19.10 18.34
CA LEU A 130 -0.66 -18.98 16.91
C LEU A 130 0.59 -19.81 16.56
N GLN A 131 0.49 -20.63 15.52
CA GLN A 131 1.61 -21.46 15.08
C GLN A 131 2.74 -20.60 14.50
N SER A 132 4.00 -21.03 14.61
CA SER A 132 5.18 -20.28 14.17
C SER A 132 5.21 -19.98 12.66
N ASN A 133 4.53 -20.79 11.85
CA ASN A 133 4.40 -20.57 10.40
C ASN A 133 3.32 -19.54 10.07
N GLU A 134 2.60 -19.06 11.08
CA GLU A 134 1.59 -18.02 11.02
C GLU A 134 2.09 -16.75 11.74
N ILE A 135 3.36 -16.40 11.57
CA ILE A 135 3.84 -15.05 11.94
C ILE A 135 3.30 -14.03 10.93
N PHE A 136 3.14 -12.79 11.38
CA PHE A 136 2.73 -11.68 10.52
C PHE A 136 3.81 -11.39 9.49
N THR A 137 3.44 -11.34 8.21
CA THR A 137 4.37 -10.95 7.15
C THR A 137 4.52 -9.44 7.18
N GLU A 138 5.76 -8.96 7.36
CA GLU A 138 6.04 -7.53 7.38
C GLU A 138 5.95 -6.98 5.95
N PHE A 139 4.92 -6.17 5.69
CA PHE A 139 4.83 -5.38 4.47
C PHE A 139 5.08 -3.93 4.83
N ASN A 140 5.80 -3.20 3.98
CA ASN A 140 5.91 -1.75 4.15
C ASN A 140 4.57 -1.07 3.81
N ARG A 141 3.69 -1.04 4.81
CA ARG A 141 2.34 -0.46 4.73
C ARG A 141 2.41 1.03 4.46
N ILE A 142 3.35 1.72 5.11
CA ILE A 142 3.53 3.16 4.99
C ILE A 142 3.84 3.51 3.53
N ASP A 143 4.84 2.86 2.92
CA ASP A 143 5.19 3.09 1.52
C ASP A 143 4.02 2.81 0.57
N LYS A 144 3.26 1.73 0.80
CA LYS A 144 2.11 1.38 -0.06
C LYS A 144 0.98 2.41 0.05
N LEU A 145 0.73 2.96 1.24
CA LEU A 145 -0.29 3.99 1.46
C LEU A 145 0.17 5.34 0.92
N GLU A 146 1.45 5.68 1.06
CA GLU A 146 2.03 6.88 0.46
C GLU A 146 1.94 6.82 -1.07
N LEU A 147 2.40 5.73 -1.67
CA LEU A 147 2.28 5.47 -3.10
C LEU A 147 0.83 5.50 -3.59
N PHE A 148 -0.11 4.98 -2.80
CA PHE A 148 -1.54 5.13 -3.08
C PHE A 148 -1.93 6.61 -3.12
N SER A 149 -1.56 7.40 -2.10
CA SER A 149 -1.93 8.81 -2.03
C SER A 149 -1.34 9.67 -3.15
N GLU A 150 -0.19 9.27 -3.70
CA GLU A 150 0.44 9.91 -4.87
C GLU A 150 -0.27 9.60 -6.19
N ASN A 151 -0.90 8.42 -6.30
CA ASN A 151 -1.42 7.90 -7.57
C ASN A 151 -2.95 7.81 -7.65
N SER A 152 -3.64 7.84 -6.52
CA SER A 152 -5.03 7.43 -6.37
C SER A 152 -5.71 8.21 -5.24
N SER A 153 -7.04 8.27 -5.27
CA SER A 153 -7.85 8.81 -4.18
C SER A 153 -9.09 7.97 -3.89
N VAL A 154 -9.56 8.04 -2.65
CA VAL A 154 -10.84 7.47 -2.25
C VAL A 154 -11.62 8.50 -1.44
N HIS A 155 -12.88 8.71 -1.80
CA HIS A 155 -13.79 9.58 -1.07
C HIS A 155 -14.52 8.77 0.02
N ASN A 156 -14.80 9.44 1.14
CA ASN A 156 -15.60 8.91 2.25
C ASN A 156 -15.00 7.67 2.94
N LEU A 157 -13.70 7.44 2.78
CA LEU A 157 -12.96 6.40 3.49
C LEU A 157 -11.56 6.91 3.88
N ASN A 158 -11.23 6.83 5.17
CA ASN A 158 -9.84 7.05 5.61
C ASN A 158 -9.06 5.74 5.45
N LEU A 159 -8.25 5.66 4.39
CA LEU A 159 -7.59 4.43 4.00
C LEU A 159 -6.37 4.14 4.89
N LYS A 160 -6.50 3.13 5.75
CA LYS A 160 -5.40 2.56 6.57
C LYS A 160 -5.11 1.10 6.24
N LEU A 161 -6.10 0.43 5.64
CA LEU A 161 -6.06 -0.98 5.32
C LEU A 161 -5.61 -1.17 3.87
N LEU A 162 -4.89 -2.26 3.64
CA LEU A 162 -4.43 -2.73 2.35
C LEU A 162 -5.31 -3.88 1.87
N PRO A 163 -5.38 -4.14 0.55
CA PRO A 163 -6.00 -5.35 0.04
C PRO A 163 -5.38 -6.64 0.61
N ASN A 164 -4.08 -6.60 0.97
CA ASN A 164 -3.37 -7.69 1.67
C ASN A 164 -4.07 -8.08 2.98
N ASP A 165 -4.68 -7.13 3.69
CA ASP A 165 -5.30 -7.39 5.00
C ASP A 165 -6.52 -8.31 4.91
N PHE A 166 -7.09 -8.42 3.70
CA PHE A 166 -8.28 -9.22 3.43
C PHE A 166 -8.05 -10.37 2.43
N ASN A 167 -6.82 -10.57 1.95
CA ASN A 167 -6.49 -11.70 1.08
C ASN A 167 -6.28 -12.97 1.93
N LEU A 168 -7.30 -13.83 2.01
CA LEU A 168 -7.25 -15.07 2.79
C LEU A 168 -6.17 -16.02 2.28
N LEU A 169 -5.29 -16.43 3.18
CA LEU A 169 -4.30 -17.49 2.96
C LEU A 169 -4.88 -18.84 3.37
N ASN A 170 -5.56 -18.84 4.52
CA ASN A 170 -6.22 -20.00 5.10
C ASN A 170 -7.72 -19.70 5.17
N ILE A 171 -8.53 -20.58 4.60
CA ILE A 171 -9.98 -20.38 4.43
C ILE A 171 -10.70 -20.78 5.73
N SER A 172 -11.69 -19.99 6.15
CA SER A 172 -12.55 -20.32 7.29
C SER A 172 -13.53 -21.45 6.95
N SER A 173 -13.99 -22.19 7.94
CA SER A 173 -15.17 -23.07 7.80
C SER A 173 -16.45 -22.29 7.49
N SER A 174 -16.53 -21.01 7.91
CA SER A 174 -17.67 -20.13 7.63
C SER A 174 -17.58 -19.52 6.23
N ASN A 175 -18.46 -19.95 5.32
CA ASN A 175 -18.54 -19.37 3.98
C ASN A 175 -18.90 -17.86 4.01
N ARG A 176 -19.72 -17.43 4.97
CA ARG A 176 -20.09 -16.01 5.15
C ARG A 176 -18.86 -15.13 5.39
N LEU A 177 -17.95 -15.57 6.26
CA LEU A 177 -16.68 -14.87 6.48
C LEU A 177 -15.82 -14.84 5.23
N ASN A 178 -15.68 -15.98 4.55
CA ASN A 178 -14.88 -16.06 3.33
C ASN A 178 -15.40 -15.08 2.26
N VAL A 179 -16.72 -14.98 2.10
CA VAL A 179 -17.36 -14.03 1.19
C VAL A 179 -17.07 -12.59 1.60
N PHE A 180 -17.17 -12.25 2.90
CA PHE A 180 -16.83 -10.92 3.40
C PHE A 180 -15.38 -10.54 3.07
N PHE A 181 -14.42 -11.41 3.37
CA PHE A 181 -13.00 -11.18 3.07
C PHE A 181 -12.76 -10.97 1.57
N ASN A 182 -13.39 -11.79 0.71
CA ASN A 182 -13.30 -11.63 -0.73
C ASN A 182 -13.88 -10.28 -1.21
N LYS A 183 -15.03 -9.85 -0.66
CA LYS A 183 -15.63 -8.54 -0.95
C LYS A 183 -14.69 -7.40 -0.57
N ALA A 184 -14.17 -7.40 0.66
CA ALA A 184 -13.26 -6.38 1.17
C ALA A 184 -11.96 -6.32 0.34
N CYS A 185 -11.36 -7.48 0.06
CA CYS A 185 -10.15 -7.59 -0.75
C CYS A 185 -10.36 -7.05 -2.17
N SER A 186 -11.45 -7.42 -2.83
CA SER A 186 -11.79 -6.94 -4.18
C SER A 186 -11.98 -5.43 -4.25
N VAL A 187 -12.78 -4.88 -3.32
CA VAL A 187 -13.09 -3.44 -3.31
C VAL A 187 -11.83 -2.63 -3.02
N LEU A 188 -11.05 -3.02 -2.00
CA LEU A 188 -9.77 -2.36 -1.73
C LEU A 188 -8.82 -2.50 -2.93
N SER A 189 -8.74 -3.66 -3.59
CA SER A 189 -7.88 -3.82 -4.77
C SER A 189 -8.26 -2.83 -5.89
N ILE A 190 -9.56 -2.66 -6.17
CA ILE A 190 -10.02 -1.67 -7.14
C ILE A 190 -9.72 -0.24 -6.69
N ILE A 191 -9.92 0.08 -5.40
CA ILE A 191 -9.58 1.40 -4.84
C ILE A 191 -8.13 1.74 -5.18
N PHE A 192 -7.20 0.82 -4.91
CA PHE A 192 -5.78 1.01 -5.19
C PHE A 192 -5.45 1.09 -6.69
N ILE A 193 -6.13 0.32 -7.54
CA ILE A 193 -5.90 0.32 -8.99
C ILE A 193 -6.47 1.61 -9.64
N SER A 194 -7.62 2.08 -9.18
CA SER A 194 -8.35 3.20 -9.77
C SER A 194 -7.68 4.56 -9.54
N ASN A 195 -7.99 5.56 -10.36
CA ASN A 195 -7.54 6.93 -10.12
C ASN A 195 -8.32 7.57 -8.97
N SER A 196 -9.63 7.33 -8.93
CA SER A 196 -10.51 7.81 -7.89
C SER A 196 -11.64 6.82 -7.66
N SER A 197 -12.08 6.70 -6.42
CA SER A 197 -13.16 5.80 -6.02
C SER A 197 -14.05 6.41 -4.93
N GLU A 198 -15.28 5.94 -4.85
CA GLU A 198 -16.28 6.42 -3.89
C GLU A 198 -17.33 5.35 -3.61
N PHE A 199 -17.71 5.23 -2.33
CA PHE A 199 -18.92 4.52 -1.94
C PHE A 199 -20.11 5.46 -2.05
N LYS A 200 -21.09 5.14 -2.91
CA LYS A 200 -22.29 5.96 -3.08
C LYS A 200 -23.37 5.60 -2.07
N ASN A 201 -23.69 4.31 -1.98
CA ASN A 201 -24.72 3.76 -1.11
C ASN A 201 -24.17 2.51 -0.39
N ILE A 202 -24.98 1.84 0.43
CA ILE A 202 -24.61 0.63 1.20
C ILE A 202 -23.91 -0.44 0.34
N ASP A 203 -24.40 -0.70 -0.88
CA ASP A 203 -23.90 -1.75 -1.77
C ASP A 203 -23.38 -1.27 -3.14
N SER A 204 -23.36 0.05 -3.36
CA SER A 204 -22.97 0.65 -4.64
C SER A 204 -21.62 1.33 -4.53
N PHE A 205 -20.68 0.88 -5.36
CA PHE A 205 -19.32 1.39 -5.42
C PHE A 205 -19.03 1.93 -6.83
N CYS A 206 -18.35 3.07 -6.87
CA CYS A 206 -18.02 3.75 -8.12
C CYS A 206 -16.52 3.97 -8.19
N TYR A 207 -15.97 3.83 -9.38
CA TYR A 207 -14.55 4.08 -9.61
C TYR A 207 -14.28 4.60 -11.01
N LYS A 208 -13.19 5.34 -11.14
CA LYS A 208 -12.73 5.95 -12.38
C LYS A 208 -11.33 5.47 -12.70
N ILE A 209 -11.13 5.03 -13.94
CA ILE A 209 -9.83 4.69 -14.50
C ILE A 209 -9.56 5.60 -15.70
N SER A 210 -8.47 6.37 -15.61
CA SER A 210 -7.93 7.21 -16.66
C SER A 210 -6.63 6.59 -17.17
N GLY A 211 -6.74 5.90 -18.30
CA GLY A 211 -5.63 5.34 -19.08
C GLY A 211 -5.58 5.99 -20.45
N TYR A 212 -5.56 5.18 -21.52
CA TYR A 212 -5.71 5.67 -22.90
C TYR A 212 -7.04 6.39 -23.13
N LYS A 213 -8.08 5.96 -22.42
CA LYS A 213 -9.34 6.70 -22.28
C LYS A 213 -9.78 6.71 -20.82
N THR A 214 -10.72 7.58 -20.50
CA THR A 214 -11.35 7.60 -19.18
C THR A 214 -12.57 6.69 -19.19
N VAL A 215 -12.62 5.78 -18.24
CA VAL A 215 -13.73 4.85 -18.00
C VAL A 215 -14.27 5.13 -16.60
N ILE A 216 -15.56 5.40 -16.51
CA ILE A 216 -16.26 5.62 -15.25
C ILE A 216 -17.21 4.44 -15.09
N CYS A 217 -16.97 3.64 -14.05
CA CYS A 217 -17.83 2.54 -13.67
C CYS A 217 -18.69 3.00 -12.50
N ASP A 218 -19.96 3.25 -12.78
CA ASP A 218 -20.96 3.69 -11.80
C ASP A 218 -21.88 2.52 -11.42
N GLY A 219 -22.33 2.47 -10.17
CA GLY A 219 -23.28 1.44 -9.72
C GLY A 219 -22.72 0.02 -9.65
N VAL A 220 -21.40 -0.16 -9.48
CA VAL A 220 -20.80 -1.50 -9.42
C VAL A 220 -21.14 -2.16 -8.08
N THR A 221 -21.80 -3.30 -8.15
CA THR A 221 -22.13 -4.08 -6.95
C THR A 221 -20.88 -4.73 -6.37
N VAL A 222 -20.69 -4.61 -5.05
CA VAL A 222 -19.57 -5.23 -4.32
C VAL A 222 -19.47 -6.74 -4.59
N THR A 223 -20.60 -7.43 -4.71
CA THR A 223 -20.66 -8.88 -4.98
C THR A 223 -20.04 -9.26 -6.32
N SER A 224 -20.25 -8.48 -7.40
CA SER A 224 -19.66 -8.81 -8.70
C SER A 224 -18.14 -8.67 -8.71
N LEU A 225 -17.60 -7.74 -7.92
CA LEU A 225 -16.16 -7.61 -7.71
C LEU A 225 -15.61 -8.78 -6.89
N ALA A 226 -16.35 -9.28 -5.89
CA ALA A 226 -15.91 -10.38 -5.04
C ALA A 226 -15.66 -11.69 -5.83
N GLU A 227 -16.43 -11.95 -6.88
CA GLU A 227 -16.21 -13.10 -7.78
C GLU A 227 -14.84 -13.05 -8.47
N LYS A 228 -14.27 -11.85 -8.63
CA LYS A 228 -12.99 -11.59 -9.29
C LYS A 228 -11.85 -11.32 -8.31
N HIS A 229 -12.05 -11.56 -7.00
CA HIS A 229 -11.08 -11.22 -5.94
C HIS A 229 -9.65 -11.66 -6.25
N LYS A 230 -9.43 -12.91 -6.68
CA LYS A 230 -8.08 -13.42 -6.97
C LYS A 230 -7.37 -12.61 -8.05
N LEU A 231 -8.08 -12.25 -9.12
CA LEU A 231 -7.52 -11.51 -10.24
C LEU A 231 -7.29 -10.04 -9.86
N LEU A 232 -8.25 -9.42 -9.17
CA LEU A 232 -8.15 -8.04 -8.70
C LEU A 232 -6.97 -7.89 -7.73
N PHE A 233 -6.88 -8.77 -6.73
CA PHE A 233 -5.77 -8.81 -5.80
C PHE A 233 -4.45 -9.05 -6.51
N LYS A 234 -4.39 -9.96 -7.49
CA LYS A 234 -3.18 -10.23 -8.28
C LYS A 234 -2.70 -9.00 -9.05
N ILE A 235 -3.61 -8.27 -9.70
CA ILE A 235 -3.27 -7.03 -10.43
C ILE A 235 -2.76 -5.98 -9.45
N TYR A 236 -3.45 -5.77 -8.33
CA TYR A 236 -3.02 -4.86 -7.27
C TYR A 236 -1.63 -5.22 -6.75
N ALA A 237 -1.44 -6.47 -6.31
CA ALA A 237 -0.20 -6.94 -5.72
C ALA A 237 0.97 -6.72 -6.68
N TRP A 238 0.81 -7.08 -7.95
CA TRP A 238 1.84 -6.88 -8.97
C TRP A 238 2.17 -5.39 -9.22
N ALA A 239 1.15 -4.53 -9.24
CA ALA A 239 1.33 -3.10 -9.50
C ALA A 239 2.05 -2.38 -8.34
N TYR A 240 1.85 -2.85 -7.11
CA TYR A 240 2.41 -2.27 -5.88
C TYR A 240 3.65 -3.01 -5.34
N GLU A 241 4.16 -4.01 -6.06
CA GLU A 241 5.33 -4.79 -5.66
C GLU A 241 6.58 -4.39 -6.46
N GLY A 242 7.73 -4.28 -5.78
CA GLY A 242 9.01 -3.91 -6.37
C GLY A 242 9.13 -2.42 -6.70
N GLY A 243 10.01 -2.07 -7.64
CA GLY A 243 10.22 -0.68 -8.09
C GLY A 243 9.30 -0.26 -9.24
N ASN A 244 9.26 1.04 -9.50
CA ASN A 244 8.48 1.70 -10.57
C ASN A 244 6.97 1.48 -10.46
N SER A 245 6.44 1.42 -9.24
CA SER A 245 5.04 1.11 -9.00
C SER A 245 4.08 2.14 -9.62
N SER A 246 4.40 3.43 -9.61
CA SER A 246 3.60 4.47 -10.28
C SER A 246 3.45 4.19 -11.79
N ASP A 247 4.55 3.78 -12.46
CA ASP A 247 4.51 3.41 -13.88
C ASP A 247 3.70 2.13 -14.11
N LYS A 248 3.83 1.13 -13.23
CA LYS A 248 3.04 -0.10 -13.30
C LYS A 248 1.55 0.18 -13.11
N ILE A 249 1.17 1.02 -12.16
CA ILE A 249 -0.21 1.46 -11.94
C ILE A 249 -0.73 2.17 -13.20
N GLY A 250 0.05 3.10 -13.77
CA GLY A 250 -0.29 3.76 -15.04
C GLY A 250 -0.49 2.76 -16.20
N LEU A 251 0.39 1.77 -16.32
CA LEU A 251 0.29 0.71 -17.32
C LEU A 251 -0.97 -0.14 -17.15
N VAL A 252 -1.27 -0.55 -15.91
CA VAL A 252 -2.51 -1.27 -15.59
C VAL A 252 -3.71 -0.44 -16.03
N ARG A 253 -3.78 0.85 -15.66
CA ARG A 253 -4.87 1.74 -16.04
C ARG A 253 -5.01 1.90 -17.55
N ASN A 254 -3.89 1.98 -18.29
CA ASN A 254 -3.88 2.01 -19.75
C ASN A 254 -4.55 0.76 -20.34
N VAL A 255 -4.14 -0.43 -19.90
CA VAL A 255 -4.73 -1.69 -20.37
C VAL A 255 -6.20 -1.80 -19.98
N LEU A 256 -6.54 -1.56 -18.71
CA LEU A 256 -7.91 -1.64 -18.22
C LEU A 256 -8.84 -0.67 -18.95
N SER A 257 -8.35 0.52 -19.32
CA SER A 257 -9.18 1.53 -19.99
C SER A 257 -9.67 1.12 -21.38
N ILE A 258 -9.04 0.14 -22.03
CA ILE A 258 -9.42 -0.34 -23.36
C ILE A 258 -9.97 -1.78 -23.35
N HIS A 259 -9.79 -2.51 -22.26
CA HIS A 259 -10.27 -3.89 -22.09
C HIS A 259 -11.67 -3.90 -21.45
N LEU A 260 -12.66 -3.53 -22.25
CA LEU A 260 -14.04 -3.35 -21.80
C LEU A 260 -14.96 -4.46 -22.30
N ASP A 261 -16.04 -4.71 -21.57
CA ASP A 261 -17.16 -5.53 -22.02
C ASP A 261 -18.08 -4.77 -22.99
N ASN A 262 -19.11 -5.45 -23.49
CA ASN A 262 -20.08 -4.88 -24.43
C ASN A 262 -20.88 -3.70 -23.84
N ASN A 263 -20.91 -3.56 -22.52
CA ASN A 263 -21.60 -2.49 -21.81
C ASN A 263 -20.66 -1.31 -21.48
N GLY A 264 -19.37 -1.40 -21.86
CA GLY A 264 -18.38 -0.37 -21.58
C GLY A 264 -17.78 -0.44 -20.17
N ASN A 265 -18.06 -1.51 -19.40
CA ASN A 265 -17.43 -1.73 -18.10
C ASN A 265 -16.09 -2.45 -18.26
N ILE A 266 -15.20 -2.29 -17.27
CA ILE A 266 -13.90 -2.97 -17.29
C ILE A 266 -14.10 -4.47 -17.09
N LYS A 267 -13.55 -5.26 -18.01
CA LYS A 267 -13.69 -6.72 -18.00
C LYS A 267 -12.52 -7.36 -17.25
N PHE A 268 -12.75 -7.80 -16.02
CA PHE A 268 -11.72 -8.53 -15.26
C PHE A 268 -11.75 -10.03 -15.60
N ASP A 269 -10.94 -10.42 -16.58
CA ASP A 269 -10.76 -11.81 -17.06
C ASP A 269 -9.27 -12.19 -17.17
N ARG A 270 -8.98 -13.38 -17.71
CA ARG A 270 -7.59 -13.84 -17.81
C ARG A 270 -6.82 -13.03 -18.86
N GLU A 271 -7.49 -12.64 -19.92
CA GLU A 271 -6.97 -11.90 -21.05
C GLU A 271 -6.44 -10.53 -20.62
N VAL A 272 -7.11 -9.85 -19.68
CA VAL A 272 -6.62 -8.57 -19.15
C VAL A 272 -5.29 -8.72 -18.41
N TRP A 273 -5.11 -9.82 -17.69
CA TRP A 273 -3.84 -10.10 -17.00
C TRP A 273 -2.71 -10.37 -17.99
N GLU A 274 -2.97 -11.18 -19.02
CA GLU A 274 -2.00 -11.45 -20.08
C GLU A 274 -1.63 -10.17 -20.85
N ALA A 275 -2.60 -9.29 -21.10
CA ALA A 275 -2.38 -7.98 -21.70
C ALA A 275 -1.51 -7.06 -20.82
N ILE A 276 -1.75 -7.01 -19.50
CA ILE A 276 -0.89 -6.28 -18.54
C ILE A 276 0.56 -6.79 -18.61
N GLN A 277 0.74 -8.12 -18.57
CA GLN A 277 2.07 -8.72 -18.61
C GLN A 277 2.79 -8.40 -19.94
N SER A 278 2.10 -8.53 -21.07
CA SER A 278 2.66 -8.24 -22.40
C SER A 278 3.05 -6.76 -22.54
N ASN A 279 2.17 -5.84 -22.11
CA ASN A 279 2.46 -4.41 -22.13
C ASN A 279 3.66 -4.06 -21.24
N TYR A 280 3.80 -4.71 -20.08
CA TYR A 280 4.94 -4.49 -19.22
C TYR A 280 6.26 -4.93 -19.86
N GLN A 281 6.27 -6.05 -20.60
CA GLN A 281 7.46 -6.47 -21.36
C GLN A 281 7.84 -5.46 -22.45
N ILE A 282 6.85 -4.83 -23.10
CA ILE A 282 7.10 -3.74 -24.07
C ILE A 282 7.68 -2.52 -23.36
N TYR A 283 7.09 -2.11 -22.22
CA TYR A 283 7.60 -1.01 -21.40
C TYR A 283 9.06 -1.23 -20.97
N LEU A 284 9.41 -2.43 -20.50
CA LEU A 284 10.79 -2.76 -20.11
C LEU A 284 11.77 -2.65 -21.30
N LYS A 285 11.40 -3.17 -22.47
CA LYS A 285 12.23 -3.05 -23.68
C LYS A 285 12.41 -1.61 -24.11
N GLY A 286 11.32 -0.82 -24.09
CA GLY A 286 11.35 0.61 -24.43
C GLY A 286 12.24 1.42 -23.48
N ASN A 287 12.17 1.15 -22.18
CA ASN A 287 13.02 1.81 -21.19
C ASN A 287 14.51 1.52 -21.38
N ILE A 288 14.86 0.25 -21.68
CA ILE A 288 16.25 -0.13 -21.97
C ILE A 288 16.74 0.59 -23.24
N GLN A 289 15.91 0.63 -24.28
CA GLN A 289 16.25 1.30 -25.54
C GLN A 289 16.47 2.80 -25.34
N SER A 290 15.56 3.49 -24.65
CA SER A 290 15.69 4.91 -24.31
C SER A 290 16.94 5.20 -23.49
N TYR A 291 17.26 4.33 -22.51
CA TYR A 291 18.49 4.47 -21.72
C TYR A 291 19.75 4.37 -22.59
N LEU A 292 19.80 3.39 -23.51
CA LEU A 292 20.92 3.24 -24.44
C LEU A 292 21.06 4.44 -25.38
N GLU A 293 19.94 4.99 -25.86
CA GLU A 293 19.93 6.18 -26.71
C GLU A 293 20.47 7.42 -25.98
N VAL A 294 20.03 7.66 -24.74
CA VAL A 294 20.55 8.77 -23.93
C VAL A 294 22.04 8.60 -23.67
N LYS A 295 22.48 7.38 -23.33
CA LYS A 295 23.90 7.09 -23.11
C LYS A 295 24.74 7.34 -24.37
N ASN A 296 24.24 6.94 -25.54
CA ASN A 296 24.93 7.18 -26.81
C ASN A 296 25.02 8.69 -27.11
N LYS A 297 23.92 9.45 -26.94
CA LYS A 297 23.93 10.91 -27.12
C LYS A 297 24.93 11.61 -26.19
N ILE A 298 25.04 11.15 -24.95
CA ILE A 298 26.05 11.67 -24.01
C ILE A 298 27.46 11.36 -24.52
N GLY A 299 27.69 10.14 -25.01
CA GLY A 299 28.97 9.75 -25.61
C GLY A 299 29.35 10.63 -26.80
N GLU A 300 28.41 10.84 -27.73
CA GLU A 300 28.58 11.73 -28.89
C GLU A 300 28.87 13.17 -28.44
N PHE A 301 28.13 13.69 -27.47
CA PHE A 301 28.36 15.02 -26.93
C PHE A 301 29.74 15.18 -26.28
N ILE A 302 30.22 14.17 -25.53
CA ILE A 302 31.57 14.18 -24.95
C ILE A 302 32.63 14.20 -26.05
N ILE A 303 32.47 13.37 -27.09
CA ILE A 303 33.41 13.32 -28.23
C ILE A 303 33.43 14.67 -28.95
N GLU A 304 32.26 15.22 -29.27
CA GLU A 304 32.12 16.51 -29.94
C GLU A 304 32.71 17.66 -29.11
N SER A 305 32.37 17.72 -27.81
CA SER A 305 32.90 18.73 -26.89
C SER A 305 34.42 18.62 -26.78
N THR A 306 34.96 17.41 -26.68
CA THR A 306 36.41 17.18 -26.62
C THR A 306 37.08 17.64 -27.91
N SER A 307 36.50 17.31 -29.07
CA SER A 307 37.00 17.76 -30.37
C SER A 307 36.99 19.29 -30.49
N LYS A 308 35.92 19.96 -30.02
CA LYS A 308 35.84 21.43 -29.98
C LYS A 308 36.88 22.02 -29.05
N THR A 309 37.10 21.43 -27.88
CA THR A 309 38.15 21.87 -26.94
C THR A 309 39.55 21.75 -27.57
N TYR A 310 39.84 20.66 -28.28
CA TYR A 310 41.11 20.53 -28.99
C TYR A 310 41.26 21.59 -30.10
N ALA A 311 40.22 21.81 -30.90
CA ALA A 311 40.25 22.85 -31.93
C ALA A 311 40.50 24.25 -31.34
N MET A 312 39.83 24.59 -30.22
CA MET A 312 40.07 25.85 -29.51
C MET A 312 41.50 25.94 -28.95
N ALA A 313 42.04 24.84 -28.42
CA ALA A 313 43.42 24.80 -27.93
C ALA A 313 44.43 25.03 -29.06
N ASP A 314 44.21 24.43 -30.23
CA ASP A 314 45.05 24.65 -31.41
C ASP A 314 44.96 26.10 -31.91
N GLU A 315 43.75 26.69 -32.01
CA GLU A 315 43.57 28.10 -32.38
C GLU A 315 44.27 29.07 -31.40
N LEU A 316 44.22 28.77 -30.10
CA LEU A 316 44.94 29.53 -29.07
C LEU A 316 46.46 29.40 -29.22
N LEU A 317 46.97 28.18 -29.46
CA LEU A 317 48.39 27.95 -29.69
C LEU A 317 48.90 28.70 -30.92
N ASP A 318 48.13 28.71 -32.02
CA ASP A 318 48.52 29.42 -33.24
C ASP A 318 48.47 30.93 -33.05
N SER A 319 47.47 31.44 -32.32
CA SER A 319 47.41 32.86 -31.93
C SER A 319 48.60 33.27 -31.07
N LEU A 320 49.00 32.43 -30.10
CA LEU A 320 50.19 32.65 -29.28
C LEU A 320 51.48 32.66 -30.10
N LYS A 321 51.68 31.68 -31.00
CA LYS A 321 52.84 31.65 -31.91
C LYS A 321 52.93 32.93 -32.72
N ASN A 322 51.82 33.37 -33.31
CA ASN A 322 51.79 34.57 -34.13
C ASN A 322 52.13 35.82 -33.30
N ASN A 323 51.57 35.96 -32.10
CA ASN A 323 51.89 37.06 -31.20
C ASN A 323 53.37 37.07 -30.79
N ILE A 324 53.97 35.91 -30.50
CA ILE A 324 55.40 35.79 -30.22
C ILE A 324 56.22 36.24 -31.44
N PHE A 325 55.85 35.83 -32.65
CA PHE A 325 56.51 36.27 -33.88
C PHE A 325 56.43 37.80 -34.06
N ILE A 326 55.28 38.41 -33.79
CA ILE A 326 55.10 39.87 -33.84
C ILE A 326 56.04 40.56 -32.85
N ILE A 327 56.10 40.08 -31.59
CA ILE A 327 56.99 40.63 -30.55
C ILE A 327 58.45 40.49 -30.96
N LEU A 328 58.88 39.33 -31.45
CA LEU A 328 60.25 39.10 -31.91
C LEU A 328 60.61 40.01 -33.09
N THR A 329 59.70 40.16 -34.06
CA THR A 329 59.91 41.02 -35.24
C THR A 329 60.00 42.49 -34.83
N PHE A 330 59.17 42.93 -33.88
CA PHE A 330 59.23 44.28 -33.32
C PHE A 330 60.56 44.53 -32.60
N LEU A 331 60.98 43.61 -31.72
CA LEU A 331 62.27 43.72 -31.03
C LEU A 331 63.44 43.74 -32.01
N LEU A 332 63.45 42.87 -33.01
CA LEU A 332 64.48 42.84 -34.05
C LEU A 332 64.48 44.14 -34.85
N SER A 333 63.30 44.68 -35.18
CA SER A 333 63.16 45.97 -35.88
C SER A 333 63.73 47.11 -35.05
N ILE A 334 63.48 47.16 -33.74
CA ILE A 334 64.10 48.15 -32.84
C ILE A 334 65.62 48.01 -32.87
N VAL A 335 66.16 46.80 -32.66
CA VAL A 335 67.61 46.56 -32.65
C VAL A 335 68.27 46.97 -33.98
N VAL A 336 67.63 46.64 -35.11
CA VAL A 336 68.11 47.02 -36.43
C VAL A 336 68.05 48.54 -36.60
N VAL A 337 66.92 49.18 -36.31
CA VAL A 337 66.73 50.63 -36.51
C VAL A 337 67.67 51.45 -35.61
N ASP A 338 67.77 51.11 -34.33
CA ASP A 338 68.65 51.81 -33.39
C ASP A 338 70.13 51.48 -33.65
N GLY A 339 70.44 50.22 -34.00
CA GLY A 339 71.79 49.80 -34.40
C GLY A 339 72.29 50.48 -35.67
N PHE A 340 71.40 50.77 -36.64
CA PHE A 340 71.73 51.54 -37.84
C PHE A 340 71.87 53.05 -37.56
N LYS A 341 71.07 53.60 -36.64
CA LYS A 341 71.11 55.03 -36.29
C LYS A 341 72.39 55.42 -35.55
N ASP A 342 72.87 54.59 -34.63
CA ASP A 342 74.00 54.97 -33.77
C ASP A 342 75.39 54.65 -34.37
N ASN A 343 75.52 53.71 -35.33
CA ASN A 343 76.85 53.19 -35.72
C ASN A 343 77.18 53.17 -37.23
N GLY A 344 76.28 53.59 -38.12
CA GLY A 344 76.53 53.48 -39.57
C GLY A 344 76.69 52.02 -40.05
N GLN A 345 76.77 51.82 -41.38
CA GLN A 345 76.62 50.51 -42.07
C GLN A 345 77.59 49.37 -41.66
N ILE A 346 78.53 49.54 -40.72
CA ILE A 346 79.63 48.60 -40.47
C ILE A 346 79.41 47.69 -39.24
N SER A 347 78.47 47.99 -38.34
CA SER A 347 78.40 47.28 -37.04
C SER A 347 77.40 46.11 -36.97
N VAL A 348 76.32 46.13 -37.77
CA VAL A 348 75.15 45.25 -37.58
C VAL A 348 75.45 43.76 -37.85
N PHE A 349 76.43 43.45 -38.71
CA PHE A 349 76.90 42.07 -38.97
C PHE A 349 78.36 41.84 -38.55
N SER A 350 78.93 42.72 -37.73
CA SER A 350 80.29 42.51 -37.23
C SER A 350 80.29 41.47 -36.11
N ASN A 351 81.33 40.64 -36.05
CA ASN A 351 81.58 39.63 -35.00
C ASN A 351 81.60 40.18 -33.54
N ARG A 352 81.36 41.48 -33.35
CA ARG A 352 81.30 42.15 -32.06
C ARG A 352 79.92 42.07 -31.37
N TYR A 353 78.83 41.82 -32.12
CA TYR A 353 77.49 41.64 -31.55
C TYR A 353 77.07 40.17 -31.43
N LEU A 354 77.59 39.27 -32.27
CA LEU A 354 77.30 37.83 -32.23
C LEU A 354 78.32 37.01 -31.42
N GLY A 355 79.22 37.65 -30.67
CA GLY A 355 80.27 36.94 -29.95
C GLY A 355 80.91 37.75 -28.85
N LYS A 356 80.33 37.68 -27.64
CA LYS A 356 81.07 37.61 -26.38
C LYS A 356 80.17 37.00 -25.31
N ARG A 357 80.45 35.72 -25.03
CA ARG A 357 80.08 34.88 -23.87
C ARG A 357 78.73 35.08 -23.21
#